data_AF-A0A1J3CNP1-F1
#
_entry.id   AF-A0A1J3CNP1-F1
#
_cell.length_a   1.000
_cell.length_b   1.000
_cell.length_c   1.000
_cell.angle_alpha   90.00
_cell.angle_beta   90.00
_cell.angle_gamma   90.00
#
_symmetry.space_group_name_H-M   'P 1'
#
loop_
_entity.id
_entity.type
_entity.pdbx_description
1 polymer ?
#
loop_
_entity_poly.entity_id
_entity_poly.type
_entity_poly.pdbx_seq_one_letter_code
_entity_poly.pdbx_strand_id
1 'polypeptide(L)'
;LSFEPSDVCAPGSITLSIIQQAEAEVKRLDELKASKTKELFLKKQKELEDTCNRSHMETPSTEIRNITNLVDSGGTNDCNLFCNSLHYMSNSIAEFVFKKGE
;
A
#
# COMPACT_ATOMS: atom_id res chain seq x y z
N LEU A 1 -19.80 4.62 -55.08
CA LEU A 1 -18.48 4.44 -54.44
C LEU A 1 -18.74 4.27 -52.96
N SER A 2 -18.65 3.04 -52.44
CA SER A 2 -18.70 2.77 -51.00
C SER A 2 -17.41 3.31 -50.39
N PHE A 3 -17.52 4.24 -49.45
CA PHE A 3 -16.36 4.73 -48.71
C PHE A 3 -16.25 3.83 -47.48
N GLU A 4 -15.39 2.81 -47.55
CA GLU A 4 -14.95 2.12 -46.34
C GLU A 4 -14.25 3.17 -45.47
N PRO A 5 -14.67 3.39 -44.21
CA PRO A 5 -13.98 4.32 -43.34
C PRO A 5 -12.56 3.79 -43.16
N SER A 6 -11.61 4.48 -43.78
CA SER A 6 -10.21 4.22 -43.56
C SER A 6 -9.93 4.47 -42.08
N ASP A 7 -9.54 3.43 -41.35
CA ASP A 7 -9.09 3.46 -39.95
C ASP A 7 -7.76 4.23 -39.82
N VAL A 8 -7.68 5.44 -40.38
CA VAL A 8 -6.55 6.34 -40.18
C VAL A 8 -6.78 7.06 -38.87
N CYS A 9 -6.41 6.37 -37.79
CA CYS A 9 -6.27 6.97 -36.49
C CYS A 9 -5.26 8.12 -36.59
N ALA A 10 -5.72 9.37 -36.45
CA ALA A 10 -4.84 10.54 -36.50
C ALA A 10 -3.73 10.41 -35.42
N PRO A 11 -2.53 10.98 -35.65
CA PRO A 11 -1.50 11.04 -34.61
C PRO A 11 -2.07 11.68 -33.33
N GLY A 12 -2.00 10.97 -32.21
CA GLY A 12 -2.59 11.40 -30.93
C GLY A 12 -4.03 10.93 -30.68
N SER A 13 -4.64 10.18 -31.59
CA SER A 13 -5.94 9.55 -31.35
C SER A 13 -5.81 8.34 -30.43
N ILE A 14 -6.72 8.25 -29.46
CA ILE A 14 -6.79 7.17 -28.47
C ILE A 14 -7.50 5.99 -29.14
N THR A 15 -6.76 4.93 -29.45
CA THR A 15 -7.32 3.68 -29.96
C THR A 15 -7.86 2.82 -28.82
N LEU A 16 -8.74 1.87 -29.16
CA LEU A 16 -9.22 0.86 -28.21
C LEU A 16 -8.07 0.08 -27.55
N SER A 17 -7.00 -0.23 -28.31
CA SER A 17 -5.82 -0.91 -27.78
C SER A 17 -5.08 -0.08 -26.74
N ILE A 18 -4.98 1.24 -26.91
CA ILE A 18 -4.37 2.14 -25.94
C ILE A 18 -5.19 2.16 -24.64
N ILE A 19 -6.52 2.19 -24.73
CA ILE A 19 -7.41 2.13 -23.57
C ILE A 19 -7.23 0.81 -22.82
N GLN A 20 -7.26 -0.32 -23.52
CA GLN A 20 -7.08 -1.64 -22.92
C GLN A 20 -5.70 -1.79 -22.26
N GLN A 21 -4.65 -1.26 -22.88
CA GLN A 21 -3.31 -1.24 -22.29
C GLN A 21 -3.27 -0.38 -21.02
N ALA A 22 -3.91 0.79 -21.03
CA ALA A 22 -3.98 1.66 -19.86
C ALA A 22 -4.76 1.02 -18.70
N GLU A 23 -5.89 0.38 -18.98
CA GLU A 23 -6.67 -0.36 -17.97
C GLU A 23 -5.87 -1.52 -17.37
N ALA A 24 -5.17 -2.30 -18.20
CA ALA A 24 -4.29 -3.36 -17.74
C ALA A 24 -3.15 -2.83 -16.86
N GLU A 25 -2.56 -1.69 -17.24
CA GLU A 25 -1.48 -1.05 -16.48
C GLU A 25 -1.97 -0.47 -15.15
N VAL A 26 -3.16 0.13 -15.11
CA VAL A 26 -3.78 0.59 -13.85
C VAL A 26 -3.96 -0.58 -12.89
N LYS A 27 -4.49 -1.71 -13.37
CA LYS A 27 -4.66 -2.92 -12.55
C LYS A 27 -3.31 -3.43 -12.02
N ARG A 28 -2.30 -3.53 -12.89
CA ARG A 28 -0.95 -3.96 -12.51
C ARG A 28 -0.33 -3.04 -11.46
N LEU A 29 -0.54 -1.72 -11.59
CA LEU A 29 -0.06 -0.72 -10.65
C LEU A 29 -0.78 -0.78 -9.31
N ASP A 30 -2.09 -1.04 -9.29
CA ASP A 30 -2.85 -1.22 -8.04
C ASP A 30 -2.38 -2.45 -7.26
N GLU A 31 -2.13 -3.57 -7.95
CA GLU A 31 -1.54 -4.77 -7.35
C GLU A 31 -0.13 -4.50 -6.80
N LEU A 32 0.70 -3.79 -7.57
CA LEU A 32 2.05 -3.41 -7.14
C LEU A 32 2.02 -2.47 -5.92
N LYS A 33 1.11 -1.49 -5.91
CA LYS A 33 0.89 -0.56 -4.81
C LYS A 33 0.51 -1.33 -3.55
N ALA A 34 -0.44 -2.27 -3.64
CA ALA A 34 -0.84 -3.11 -2.51
C ALA A 34 0.32 -3.94 -1.97
N SER A 35 1.07 -4.58 -2.86
CA SER A 35 2.24 -5.37 -2.49
C SER A 35 3.29 -4.52 -1.77
N LYS A 36 3.59 -3.31 -2.27
CA LYS A 36 4.61 -2.43 -1.72
C LYS A 36 4.19 -1.81 -0.39
N THR A 37 2.93 -1.39 -0.26
CA THR A 37 2.42 -0.87 1.01
C THR A 37 2.38 -1.95 2.09
N LYS A 38 2.04 -3.19 1.73
CA LYS A 38 2.09 -4.35 2.63
C LYS A 38 3.52 -4.64 3.11
N GLU A 39 4.50 -4.60 2.22
CA GLU A 39 5.93 -4.75 2.56
C GLU A 39 6.37 -3.69 3.58
N LEU A 40 6.02 -2.42 3.35
CA LEU A 40 6.33 -1.32 4.26
C LEU A 40 5.65 -1.50 5.61
N PHE A 41 4.37 -1.90 5.63
CA PHE A 41 3.60 -2.16 6.85
C PHE A 41 4.32 -3.18 7.75
N LEU A 42 4.68 -4.34 7.19
CA LEU A 42 5.37 -5.40 7.94
C LEU A 42 6.73 -4.95 8.46
N LYS A 43 7.50 -4.21 7.65
CA LYS A 43 8.79 -3.66 8.09
C LYS A 43 8.62 -2.70 9.28
N LYS A 44 7.62 -1.82 9.21
CA LYS A 44 7.38 -0.81 10.25
C LYS A 44 6.83 -1.41 11.52
N GLN A 45 5.99 -2.44 11.41
CA GLN A 45 5.56 -3.24 12.54
C GLN A 45 6.75 -3.87 13.28
N LYS A 46 7.67 -4.50 12.54
CA LYS A 46 8.88 -5.08 13.13
C LYS A 46 9.73 -4.02 13.86
N GLU A 47 9.89 -2.85 13.25
CA GLU A 47 10.63 -1.72 13.85
C GLU A 47 9.99 -1.26 15.18
N LEU A 48 8.66 -1.22 15.23
CA LEU A 48 7.90 -0.90 16.44
C LEU A 48 8.09 -1.96 17.52
N GLU A 49 7.94 -3.24 17.19
CA GLU A 49 8.16 -4.37 18.10
C GLU A 49 9.58 -4.37 18.67
N ASP A 50 10.59 -4.20 17.81
CA ASP A 50 12.00 -4.12 18.21
C ASP A 50 12.25 -2.94 19.16
N THR A 51 11.58 -1.81 18.93
CA THR A 51 11.69 -0.63 19.78
C THR A 51 11.04 -0.84 21.14
N CYS A 52 9.82 -1.39 21.18
CA CYS A 52 9.12 -1.76 22.40
C CYS A 52 9.93 -2.76 23.25
N ASN A 53 10.51 -3.78 22.60
CA ASN A 53 11.35 -4.77 23.26
C ASN A 53 12.61 -4.14 23.88
N ARG A 54 13.29 -3.24 23.16
CA ARG A 54 14.47 -2.52 23.68
C ARG A 54 14.12 -1.54 24.80
N SER A 55 12.93 -0.95 24.76
CA SER A 55 12.50 0.05 25.74
C SER A 55 11.80 -0.54 26.96
N HIS A 56 11.51 -1.86 26.95
CA HIS A 56 10.65 -2.56 27.92
C HIS A 56 9.23 -1.96 27.99
N MET A 57 8.73 -1.47 26.86
CA MET A 57 7.39 -0.90 26.73
C MET A 57 6.46 -1.89 26.04
N GLU A 58 5.16 -1.79 26.33
CA GLU A 58 4.15 -2.62 25.66
C GLU A 58 3.98 -2.21 24.20
N THR A 59 3.77 -3.19 23.32
CA THR A 59 3.50 -2.94 21.90
C THR A 59 2.14 -2.25 21.73
N PRO A 60 2.06 -1.13 20.97
CA PRO A 60 0.80 -0.43 20.77
C PRO A 60 -0.27 -1.27 20.07
N SER A 61 -1.49 -1.12 20.58
CA SER A 61 -2.79 -1.38 19.93
C SER A 61 -3.07 -2.81 19.44
N THR A 62 -4.20 -3.34 19.92
CA THR A 62 -4.86 -4.55 19.40
C THR A 62 -5.21 -4.44 17.91
N GLU A 63 -5.34 -3.23 17.37
CA GLU A 63 -5.72 -2.95 16.00
C GLU A 63 -4.61 -3.29 14.98
N ILE A 64 -3.35 -2.97 15.27
CA ILE A 64 -2.20 -3.39 14.44
C ILE A 64 -2.13 -4.91 14.36
N ARG A 65 -2.33 -5.58 15.50
CA ARG A 65 -2.34 -7.05 15.58
C ARG A 65 -3.50 -7.63 14.77
N ASN A 66 -4.69 -7.03 14.81
CA ASN A 66 -5.83 -7.47 14.01
C ASN A 66 -5.54 -7.36 12.51
N ILE A 67 -4.93 -6.25 12.06
CA ILE A 67 -4.55 -6.04 10.66
C ILE A 67 -3.47 -7.05 10.23
N THR A 68 -2.53 -7.36 11.12
CA THR A 68 -1.49 -8.37 10.89
C THR A 68 -2.09 -9.76 10.70
N ASN A 69 -3.02 -10.15 11.58
CA ASN A 69 -3.74 -11.41 11.44
C ASN A 69 -4.54 -11.48 10.12
N LEU A 70 -5.15 -10.36 9.71
CA LEU A 70 -5.88 -10.26 8.45
C LEU A 70 -4.94 -10.34 7.23
N VAL A 71 -3.72 -9.83 7.36
CA VAL A 71 -2.64 -9.95 6.37
C VAL A 71 -2.18 -11.40 6.22
N ASP A 72 -1.96 -12.08 7.34
CA ASP A 72 -1.47 -13.46 7.38
C ASP A 72 -2.53 -14.45 6.90
N SER A 73 -3.81 -14.14 7.15
CA SER A 73 -4.94 -14.92 6.61
C SER A 73 -5.24 -14.62 5.13
N GLY A 74 -4.50 -13.72 4.48
CA GLY A 74 -4.76 -13.27 3.11
C GLY A 74 -6.07 -12.50 2.94
N GLY A 75 -6.66 -12.02 4.04
CA GLY A 75 -7.99 -11.40 4.08
C GLY A 75 -8.03 -9.93 3.68
N THR A 76 -6.88 -9.25 3.51
CA THR A 76 -6.84 -7.86 3.05
C THR A 76 -5.62 -7.53 2.19
N ASN A 77 -5.88 -6.85 1.07
CA ASN A 77 -4.89 -6.19 0.21
C ASN A 77 -5.18 -4.68 0.09
N ASP A 78 -5.98 -4.12 1.01
CA ASP A 78 -6.37 -2.72 0.97
C ASP A 78 -5.18 -1.82 1.32
N CYS A 79 -4.61 -1.17 0.31
CA CYS A 79 -3.53 -0.20 0.45
C CYS A 79 -3.86 0.89 1.46
N ASN A 80 -5.11 1.35 1.49
CA ASN A 80 -5.51 2.50 2.29
C ASN A 80 -5.51 2.14 3.77
N LEU A 81 -5.98 0.94 4.10
CA LEU A 81 -5.87 0.38 5.43
C LEU A 81 -4.41 0.33 5.89
N PHE A 82 -3.51 -0.23 5.07
CA PHE A 82 -2.09 -0.30 5.40
C PHE A 82 -1.44 1.07 5.57
N CYS A 83 -1.76 2.04 4.72
CA CYS A 83 -1.24 3.41 4.82
C CYS A 83 -1.63 4.08 6.15
N ASN A 84 -2.90 3.93 6.56
CA ASN A 84 -3.38 4.50 7.83
C ASN A 84 -2.64 3.89 9.02
N SER A 85 -2.48 2.56 9.03
CA SER A 85 -1.76 1.86 10.10
C SER A 85 -0.27 2.20 10.11
N LEU A 86 0.35 2.37 8.94
CA LEU A 86 1.73 2.84 8.79
C LEU A 86 1.94 4.22 9.39
N HIS A 87 1.01 5.15 9.13
CA HIS A 87 1.05 6.49 9.69
C HIS A 87 0.97 6.43 11.22
N TYR A 88 0.02 5.67 11.77
CA TYR A 88 -0.11 5.46 13.21
C TYR A 88 1.17 4.89 13.83
N MET A 89 1.73 3.81 13.27
CA MET A 89 2.95 3.19 13.79
C MET A 89 4.14 4.14 13.77
N SER A 90 4.26 4.95 12.71
CA SER A 90 5.33 5.95 12.61
C SER A 90 5.24 6.99 13.72
N ASN A 91 4.03 7.48 14.03
CA ASN A 91 3.82 8.42 15.12
C ASN A 91 4.09 7.76 16.49
N SER A 92 3.66 6.51 16.70
CA SER A 92 3.94 5.78 17.95
C SER A 92 5.44 5.60 18.20
N ILE A 93 6.23 5.25 17.18
CA ILE A 93 7.68 5.14 17.30
C ILE A 93 8.29 6.50 17.69
N ALA A 94 7.86 7.59 17.06
CA ALA A 94 8.36 8.92 17.35
C ALA A 94 8.11 9.33 18.83
N GLU A 95 6.90 9.08 19.33
CA GLU A 95 6.51 9.31 20.73
C GLU A 95 7.37 8.49 21.72
N PHE A 96 7.63 7.21 21.43
CA PHE A 96 8.48 6.38 22.29
C PHE A 96 9.92 6.84 22.33
N VAL A 97 10.48 7.22 21.18
CA VAL A 97 11.84 7.76 21.10
C VAL A 97 11.93 9.07 21.88
N PHE A 98 10.92 9.94 21.79
CA PHE A 98 10.90 11.22 22.51
C PHE A 98 10.82 11.03 24.03
N LYS A 99 9.91 10.16 24.54
CA LYS A 99 9.75 9.90 25.98
C LYS A 99 10.95 9.24 26.67
N LYS A 100 11.88 8.64 25.92
CA LYS A 100 13.14 8.07 26.43
C LYS A 100 14.29 9.09 26.46
N GLY A 101 14.11 10.26 25.83
CA GLY A 101 15.10 11.34 25.78
C GLY A 101 14.96 12.39 26.90
N GLU A 102 13.88 12.31 27.68
CA GLU A 102 13.65 13.05 28.94
C GLU A 102 13.99 12.17 30.15
#